data_AF-A0A3C0PGC4-F1
#
_entry.id   AF-A0A3C0PGC4-F1
#
_cell.length_a   1.000
_cell.length_b   1.000
_cell.length_c   1.000
_cell.angle_alpha   90.00
_cell.angle_beta   90.00
_cell.angle_gamma   90.00
#
_symmetry.space_group_name_H-M   'P 1'
#
loop_
_entity.id
_entity.type
_entity.pdbx_description
1 polymer ?
#
loop_
_entity_poly.entity_id
_entity_poly.type
_entity_poly.pdbx_seq_one_letter_code
_entity_poly.pdbx_strand_id
1 'polypeptide(L)'
;MKKTLTEKTFMAYKKWQEDGEVISGKQADEIANAMKDWALAKGATYFTHWFQPMTGLTAEKHDGFISVNGRDQVIESFSGSKLIQGEPDASSFPSGGIRATFEARGYTAW
;
A
#
# COMPACT_ATOMS: atom_id res chain seq x y z
N MET A 1 10.37 3.64 -12.25
CA MET A 1 9.20 3.25 -13.06
C MET A 1 9.60 2.89 -14.48
N LYS A 2 9.74 3.81 -15.46
CA LYS A 2 10.03 3.41 -16.87
C LYS A 2 11.32 2.58 -17.06
N LYS A 3 12.34 2.81 -16.23
CA LYS A 3 13.62 2.05 -16.27
C LYS A 3 13.57 0.69 -15.57
N THR A 4 12.57 0.47 -14.72
CA THR A 4 12.51 -0.67 -13.78
C THR A 4 11.34 -1.61 -14.06
N LEU A 5 10.30 -1.14 -14.74
CA LEU A 5 9.14 -1.93 -15.12
C LEU A 5 9.31 -2.47 -16.54
N THR A 6 8.74 -3.65 -16.79
CA THR A 6 8.50 -4.15 -18.14
C THR A 6 7.62 -3.17 -18.92
N GLU A 7 7.79 -3.13 -20.24
CA GLU A 7 7.02 -2.24 -21.11
C GLU A 7 5.50 -2.47 -20.94
N LYS A 8 5.10 -3.74 -20.82
CA LYS A 8 3.69 -4.12 -20.62
C LYS A 8 3.10 -3.56 -19.33
N THR A 9 3.85 -3.64 -18.22
CA THR A 9 3.41 -3.12 -16.92
C THR A 9 3.45 -1.59 -16.88
N PHE A 10 4.44 -0.97 -17.54
CA PHE A 10 4.50 0.49 -17.67
C PHE A 10 3.31 1.05 -18.48
N MET A 11 2.93 0.40 -19.58
CA MET A 11 1.76 0.82 -20.37
C MET A 11 0.45 0.63 -19.59
N ALA A 12 0.31 -0.46 -18.83
CA ALA A 12 -0.86 -0.66 -17.98
C ALA A 12 -0.95 0.38 -16.85
N TYR A 13 0.19 0.74 -16.24
CA TYR A 13 0.25 1.83 -15.26
C TYR A 13 -0.20 3.17 -15.86
N LYS A 14 0.20 3.46 -17.11
CA LYS A 14 -0.22 4.65 -17.82
C LYS A 14 -1.72 4.70 -18.10
N LYS A 15 -2.29 3.60 -18.58
CA LYS A 15 -3.73 3.44 -18.80
C LYS A 15 -4.53 3.54 -17.50
N TRP A 16 -4.02 2.99 -16.41
CA TRP A 16 -4.62 3.19 -15.09
C TRP A 16 -4.61 4.67 -14.67
N GLN A 17 -3.50 5.38 -14.91
CA GLN A 17 -3.37 6.79 -14.54
C GLN A 17 -4.28 7.71 -15.37
N GLU A 18 -4.49 7.39 -16.64
CA GLU A 18 -5.24 8.22 -17.60
C GLU A 18 -6.74 7.87 -17.60
N ASP A 19 -7.07 6.57 -17.62
CA ASP A 19 -8.43 6.07 -17.86
C ASP A 19 -9.02 5.31 -16.65
N GLY A 20 -8.24 5.08 -15.59
CA GLY A 20 -8.68 4.29 -14.43
C GLY A 20 -8.76 2.78 -14.69
N GLU A 21 -8.16 2.27 -15.77
CA GLU A 21 -8.13 0.84 -16.08
C GLU A 21 -7.50 0.03 -14.93
N VAL A 22 -8.15 -1.08 -14.54
CA VAL A 22 -7.69 -1.90 -13.41
C VAL A 22 -6.35 -2.58 -13.72
N ILE A 23 -5.38 -2.41 -12.82
CA ILE A 23 -4.08 -3.09 -12.86
C ILE A 23 -4.24 -4.52 -12.36
N SER A 24 -3.68 -5.51 -13.07
CA SER A 24 -3.71 -6.90 -12.60
C SER A 24 -2.80 -7.11 -11.38
N GLY A 25 -3.10 -8.12 -10.55
CA GLY A 25 -2.28 -8.44 -9.36
C GLY A 25 -0.79 -8.65 -9.68
N LYS A 26 -0.48 -9.34 -10.79
CA LYS A 26 0.92 -9.53 -11.24
C LYS A 26 1.62 -8.22 -11.59
N GLN A 27 0.92 -7.30 -12.24
CA GLN A 27 1.44 -5.98 -12.56
C GLN A 27 1.62 -5.13 -11.30
N ALA A 28 0.70 -5.25 -10.33
CA ALA A 28 0.83 -4.60 -9.03
C ALA A 28 2.05 -5.12 -8.25
N ASP A 29 2.32 -6.43 -8.27
CA ASP A 29 3.52 -7.02 -7.63
C ASP A 29 4.81 -6.52 -8.29
N GLU A 30 4.83 -6.39 -9.62
CA GLU A 30 5.97 -5.83 -10.34
C GLU A 30 6.20 -4.35 -10.00
N ILE A 31 5.12 -3.57 -9.91
CA ILE A 31 5.15 -2.17 -9.47
C ILE A 31 5.68 -2.07 -8.04
N ALA A 32 5.17 -2.90 -7.12
CA ALA A 32 5.62 -2.90 -5.73
C ALA A 32 7.11 -3.21 -5.62
N ASN A 33 7.60 -4.26 -6.29
CA ASN A 33 9.02 -4.57 -6.29
C ASN A 33 9.88 -3.42 -6.84
N ALA A 34 9.46 -2.81 -7.96
CA ALA A 34 10.16 -1.66 -8.53
C ALA A 34 10.18 -0.44 -7.59
N MET A 35 9.10 -0.21 -6.84
CA MET A 35 9.02 0.87 -5.84
C MET A 35 9.95 0.59 -4.64
N LYS A 36 9.96 -0.65 -4.16
CA LYS A 36 10.83 -1.11 -3.07
C LYS A 36 12.30 -0.93 -3.43
N ASP A 37 12.72 -1.43 -4.59
CA ASP A 37 14.12 -1.37 -5.01
C ASP A 37 14.58 0.09 -5.20
N TRP A 38 13.71 0.94 -5.73
CA TRP A 38 13.98 2.38 -5.84
C TRP A 38 14.10 3.06 -4.46
N ALA A 39 13.25 2.69 -3.50
CA ALA A 39 13.26 3.26 -2.16
C ALA A 39 14.51 2.81 -1.38
N LEU A 40 14.85 1.52 -1.43
CA LEU A 40 16.06 0.96 -0.82
C LEU A 40 17.33 1.58 -1.41
N ALA A 41 17.38 1.78 -2.73
CA ALA A 41 18.51 2.47 -3.39
C ALA A 41 18.68 3.93 -2.92
N LYS A 42 17.66 4.52 -2.28
CA LYS A 42 17.69 5.85 -1.66
C LYS A 42 17.90 5.81 -0.14
N GLY A 43 18.10 4.64 0.45
CA GLY A 43 18.30 4.45 1.88
C GLY A 43 17.01 4.42 2.70
N ALA A 44 15.84 4.28 2.07
CA ALA A 44 14.59 4.11 2.81
C ALA A 44 14.51 2.71 3.43
N THR A 45 14.12 2.64 4.69
CA THR A 45 13.95 1.37 5.44
C THR A 45 12.49 1.05 5.77
N TYR A 46 11.60 2.03 5.58
CA TYR A 46 10.17 1.94 5.87
C TYR A 46 9.35 2.47 4.69
N PHE A 47 8.11 2.02 4.60
CA PHE A 47 7.05 2.64 3.79
C PHE A 47 5.88 3.02 4.70
N THR A 48 5.01 3.91 4.21
CA THR A 48 3.78 4.29 4.92
C THR A 48 2.66 4.50 3.92
N HIS A 49 1.44 4.12 4.30
CA HIS A 49 0.23 4.63 3.65
C HIS A 49 -0.09 5.98 4.26
N TRP A 50 0.19 7.04 3.50
CA TRP A 50 -0.13 8.40 3.92
C TRP A 50 -1.58 8.72 3.61
N PHE A 51 -2.35 9.16 4.62
CA PHE A 51 -3.73 9.55 4.45
C PHE A 51 -4.08 10.77 5.30
N GLN A 52 -5.08 11.53 4.85
CA GLN A 52 -5.55 12.74 5.51
C GLN A 52 -6.94 12.51 6.10
N PRO A 53 -7.05 12.16 7.40
CA PRO A 53 -8.34 12.05 8.06
C PRO A 53 -9.07 13.41 8.13
N MET A 54 -10.40 13.36 8.21
CA MET A 54 -11.27 14.55 8.32
C MET A 54 -11.09 15.34 9.63
N THR A 55 -10.16 14.92 10.50
CA THR A 55 -9.76 15.64 11.71
C THR A 55 -8.82 16.82 11.43
N GLY A 56 -8.42 17.04 10.16
CA GLY A 56 -7.58 18.18 9.75
C GLY A 56 -6.08 17.99 9.98
N LEU A 57 -5.66 16.83 10.50
CA LEU A 57 -4.26 16.45 10.68
C LEU A 57 -3.92 15.26 9.77
N THR A 58 -2.64 15.08 9.42
CA THR A 58 -2.18 13.91 8.66
C THR A 58 -1.95 12.72 9.59
N ALA A 59 -2.28 11.52 9.13
CA ALA A 59 -1.96 10.28 9.83
C ALA A 59 -1.09 9.40 8.94
N GLU A 60 -0.11 8.75 9.57
CA GLU A 60 0.81 7.83 8.90
C GLU A 60 1.14 6.66 9.84
N LYS A 61 1.36 5.49 9.25
CA LYS A 61 1.84 4.31 9.95
C LYS A 61 3.03 3.77 9.17
N HIS A 62 4.19 3.77 9.82
CA HIS A 62 5.43 3.31 9.19
C HIS A 62 5.57 1.81 9.36
N ASP A 63 5.59 1.09 8.25
CA ASP A 63 5.81 -0.36 8.19
C ASP A 63 7.19 -0.61 7.54
N GLY A 64 7.99 -1.48 8.16
CA GLY A 64 9.30 -1.84 7.63
C GLY A 64 9.17 -2.71 6.38
N PHE A 65 10.15 -2.66 5.49
CA PHE A 65 10.24 -3.62 4.39
C PHE A 65 10.57 -5.05 4.87
N ILE A 66 10.96 -5.21 6.13
CA ILE A 66 11.37 -6.47 6.74
C ILE A 66 10.18 -7.42 6.93
N SER A 67 10.35 -8.65 6.48
CA SER A 67 9.48 -9.79 6.75
C SER A 67 10.34 -10.99 7.17
N VAL A 68 9.84 -11.80 8.11
CA VAL A 68 10.52 -13.00 8.58
C VAL A 68 9.93 -14.19 7.85
N ASN A 69 10.71 -14.83 6.98
CA ASN A 69 10.35 -16.15 6.49
C ASN A 69 10.70 -17.14 7.60
N GLY A 70 9.78 -18.03 7.99
CA GLY A 70 9.79 -18.85 9.24
C GLY A 70 10.97 -19.80 9.50
N ARG A 71 12.14 -19.52 8.92
CA ARG A 71 13.45 -20.16 9.08
C ARG A 71 14.49 -19.16 9.62
N ASP A 72 14.07 -18.19 10.44
CA ASP A 72 14.93 -17.13 10.98
C ASP A 72 15.67 -16.27 9.94
N GLN A 73 15.16 -16.23 8.71
CA GLN A 73 15.71 -15.41 7.64
C GLN A 73 14.87 -14.15 7.45
N VAL A 74 15.53 -13.00 7.63
CA VAL A 74 14.97 -11.68 7.34
C VAL A 74 15.05 -11.45 5.84
N ILE A 75 13.90 -11.19 5.22
CA ILE A 75 13.78 -10.81 3.81
C ILE A 75 13.13 -9.44 3.70
N GLU A 76 13.53 -8.65 2.71
CA GLU A 76 12.89 -7.38 2.39
C GLU A 76 11.78 -7.60 1.35
N SER A 77 10.52 -7.52 1.78
CA SER A 77 9.35 -7.79 0.95
C SER A 77 8.40 -6.60 0.89
N PHE A 78 7.97 -6.26 -0.33
CA PHE A 78 6.90 -5.32 -0.58
C PHE A 78 6.09 -5.83 -1.77
N SER A 79 4.84 -6.21 -1.53
CA SER A 79 3.97 -6.87 -2.52
C SER A 79 2.90 -5.93 -3.05
N GLY A 80 2.34 -6.26 -4.21
CA GLY A 80 1.24 -5.53 -4.83
C GLY A 80 0.00 -5.46 -3.95
N SER A 81 -0.21 -6.45 -3.07
CA SER A 81 -1.27 -6.39 -2.06
C SER A 81 -1.14 -5.21 -1.09
N LYS A 82 0.06 -4.67 -0.89
CA LYS A 82 0.28 -3.44 -0.11
C LYS A 82 0.01 -2.17 -0.92
N LEU A 83 -0.16 -2.26 -2.24
CA LEU A 83 -0.59 -1.14 -3.09
C LEU A 83 -2.12 -1.05 -3.18
N ILE A 84 -2.83 -2.13 -2.87
CA ILE A 84 -4.28 -2.20 -2.96
C ILE A 84 -4.89 -1.60 -1.70
N GLN A 85 -5.68 -0.55 -1.90
CA GLN A 85 -6.55 0.02 -0.88
C GLN A 85 -7.71 -0.95 -0.61
N GLY A 86 -7.65 -1.69 0.50
CA GLY A 86 -8.83 -2.33 1.10
C GLY A 86 -9.78 -1.27 1.64
N GLU A 87 -11.09 -1.57 1.65
CA GLU A 87 -12.20 -0.64 1.88
C GLU A 87 -11.95 0.44 2.97
N PRO A 88 -12.28 1.71 2.68
CA PRO A 88 -12.37 2.73 3.71
C PRO A 88 -13.72 2.62 4.44
N ASP A 89 -13.91 1.64 5.31
CA ASP A 89 -14.94 1.66 6.35
C ASP A 89 -14.80 0.47 7.34
N ALA A 90 -13.94 0.60 8.34
CA ALA A 90 -14.05 -0.18 9.58
C ALA A 90 -14.88 0.54 10.67
N SER A 91 -15.78 1.44 10.28
CA SER A 91 -16.81 2.04 11.13
C SER A 91 -18.13 1.26 11.12
N SER A 92 -18.31 0.34 10.17
CA SER A 92 -19.50 -0.50 10.02
C SER A 92 -19.24 -1.97 10.39
N PHE A 93 -19.09 -2.27 11.69
CA PHE A 93 -19.45 -3.63 12.14
C PHE A 93 -20.95 -3.85 11.83
N PRO A 94 -21.39 -5.08 11.49
CA PRO A 94 -22.79 -5.39 11.11
C PRO A 94 -23.79 -5.35 12.29
N SER A 95 -23.50 -4.56 13.32
CA SER A 95 -24.46 -4.18 14.35
C SER A 95 -24.39 -2.66 14.53
N GLY A 96 -25.37 -1.95 13.96
CA GLY A 96 -25.54 -0.52 14.21
C GLY A 96 -25.53 -0.23 15.71
N GLY A 97 -24.59 0.58 16.17
CA GLY A 97 -24.42 0.81 17.60
C GLY A 97 -23.24 1.70 17.96
N ILE A 98 -23.46 3.02 17.93
CA ILE A 98 -22.90 4.00 18.89
C ILE A 98 -21.36 3.98 19.06
N ARG A 99 -20.61 4.47 18.06
CA ARG A 99 -19.33 5.15 18.34
C ARG A 99 -19.26 6.45 17.56
N ALA A 100 -18.96 7.53 18.28
CA ALA A 100 -18.79 8.85 17.72
C ALA A 100 -17.65 8.82 16.68
N THR A 101 -17.90 9.44 15.53
CA THR A 101 -16.99 9.59 14.38
C THR A 101 -15.65 10.30 14.70
N PHE A 102 -15.40 10.68 15.95
CA PHE A 102 -14.14 11.23 16.43
C PHE A 102 -13.04 10.16 16.65
N GLU A 103 -13.38 8.87 16.68
CA GLU A 103 -12.39 7.77 16.87
C GLU A 103 -12.00 7.05 15.56
N ALA A 104 -12.34 7.59 14.38
CA ALA A 104 -11.97 7.02 13.09
C ALA A 104 -10.45 7.10 12.87
N ARG A 105 -9.71 6.15 13.44
CA ARG A 105 -8.30 5.88 13.16
C ARG A 105 -8.24 4.87 12.02
N GLY A 106 -7.27 5.04 11.12
CA GLY A 106 -6.98 4.07 10.08
C GLY A 106 -6.49 2.77 10.73
N TYR A 107 -7.41 1.85 11.02
CA TYR A 107 -7.07 0.51 11.43
C TYR A 107 -6.79 -0.30 10.16
N THR A 108 -5.52 -0.61 9.91
CA THR A 108 -5.18 -1.73 9.03
C THR A 108 -5.62 -3.01 9.76
N ALA A 109 -6.83 -3.49 9.47
CA ALA A 109 -7.26 -4.82 9.86
C ALA A 109 -6.40 -5.85 9.10
N TRP A 110 -5.94 -6.87 9.83
CA TRP A 110 -5.06 -7.93 9.34
C TRP A 110 -5.87 -9.11 8.80
#